data_AF-A0A970GQ31-F1
#
_entry.id   AF-A0A970GQ31-F1
#
_cell.length_a   1.000
_cell.length_b   1.000
_cell.length_c   1.000
_cell.angle_alpha   90.00
_cell.angle_beta   90.00
_cell.angle_gamma   90.00
#
_symmetry.space_group_name_H-M   'P 1'
#
loop_
_entity.id
_entity.type
_entity.pdbx_description
1 polymer ?
#
loop_
_entity_poly.entity_id
_entity_poly.type
_entity_poly.pdbx_seq_one_letter_code
_entity_poly.pdbx_strand_id
1 'polypeptide(L)' 'MAKVRDREDCPNIAINEEECTCSYSCPRHGLCCACVEYHRKNGGIPGCLKNN' A
#
# COMPACT_ATOMS: atom_id res chain seq x y z
N MET A 1 -7.78 16.44 -8.82
CA MET A 1 -7.02 15.32 -8.23
C MET A 1 -6.74 15.70 -6.80
N ALA A 2 -7.46 15.13 -5.84
CA ALA A 2 -7.23 15.43 -4.43
C ALA A 2 -5.75 15.13 -4.11
N LYS A 3 -5.06 16.08 -3.48
CA LYS A 3 -3.69 15.90 -2.99
C LYS A 3 -3.74 14.89 -1.85
N VAL A 4 -3.74 13.60 -2.16
CA VAL A 4 -3.57 12.53 -1.16
C VAL A 4 -2.11 12.62 -0.70
N ARG A 5 -1.86 13.43 0.33
CA ARG A 5 -0.53 13.61 0.91
C ARG A 5 -0.34 12.73 2.14
N ASP A 6 -1.42 12.53 2.89
CA ASP A 6 -1.39 11.88 4.20
C ASP A 6 -2.34 10.67 4.25
N ARG A 7 -2.20 9.81 5.28
CA ARG A 7 -2.90 8.51 5.38
C ARG A 7 -4.40 8.69 5.50
N GLU A 8 -4.79 9.69 6.26
CA GLU A 8 -6.16 10.06 6.60
C GLU A 8 -6.91 10.64 5.39
N ASP A 9 -6.17 11.18 4.41
CA ASP A 9 -6.72 11.76 3.18
C ASP A 9 -6.92 10.72 2.07
N CYS A 10 -6.49 9.46 2.28
CA CYS A 10 -6.65 8.41 1.29
C CYS A 10 -8.08 7.87 1.36
N PRO A 11 -8.93 8.07 0.31
CA PRO A 11 -10.33 7.63 0.34
C PRO A 11 -10.49 6.11 0.40
N ASN A 12 -9.41 5.37 0.11
CA ASN A 12 -9.41 3.92 0.05
C ASN A 12 -8.63 3.29 1.21
N ILE A 13 -8.20 4.05 2.23
CA ILE A 13 -7.28 3.51 3.25
C ILE A 13 -7.87 2.29 3.96
N ALA A 14 -9.12 2.35 4.40
CA ALA A 14 -9.78 1.25 5.10
C ALA A 14 -9.86 -0.01 4.22
N ILE A 15 -10.32 0.15 2.97
CA ILE A 15 -10.43 -0.96 2.01
C ILE A 15 -9.05 -1.54 1.70
N ASN A 16 -8.05 -0.68 1.44
CA ASN A 16 -6.71 -1.13 1.09
C ASN A 16 -6.00 -1.82 2.27
N GLU A 17 -6.30 -1.46 3.52
CA GLU A 17 -5.74 -2.12 4.70
C GLU A 17 -6.23 -3.56 4.82
N GLU A 18 -7.51 -3.81 4.49
CA GLU A 18 -8.12 -5.14 4.46
C GLU A 18 -7.60 -6.00 3.30
N GLU A 19 -7.51 -5.42 2.10
CA GLU A 19 -7.11 -6.13 0.87
C GLU A 19 -5.58 -6.35 0.75
N CYS A 20 -4.78 -5.65 1.54
CA CYS A 20 -3.32 -5.74 1.46
C CYS A 20 -2.79 -7.02 2.12
N THR A 21 -2.47 -8.02 1.30
CA THR A 21 -1.95 -9.33 1.72
C THR A 21 -0.43 -9.37 2.00
N CYS A 22 0.18 -8.22 2.33
CA CYS A 22 1.62 -8.18 2.61
C CYS A 22 1.96 -9.02 3.85
N SER A 23 2.88 -9.98 3.70
CA SER A 23 3.23 -10.95 4.75
C SER A 23 4.18 -10.40 5.82
N TYR A 24 4.78 -9.23 5.61
CA TYR A 24 5.65 -8.57 6.59
C TYR A 24 5.03 -7.24 7.04
N SER A 25 5.40 -6.77 8.23
CA SER A 25 4.96 -5.48 8.76
C SER A 25 5.45 -4.33 7.87
N CYS A 26 4.58 -3.83 7.00
CA CYS A 26 4.89 -2.75 6.06
C CYS A 26 4.49 -1.40 6.68
N PRO A 27 5.41 -0.44 6.88
CA PRO A 27 5.06 0.89 7.41
C PRO A 27 4.16 1.70 6.46
N ARG A 28 4.02 1.23 5.22
CA ARG A 28 3.18 1.82 4.17
C ARG A 28 1.95 0.96 3.84
N HIS A 29 1.59 0.01 4.71
CA HIS A 29 0.40 -0.85 4.55
C HIS A 29 -0.86 0.01 4.30
N GLY A 30 -1.67 -0.38 3.31
CA GLY A 30 -2.88 0.34 2.88
C GLY A 30 -2.64 1.60 2.01
N LEU A 31 -1.42 2.14 1.97
CA LEU A 31 -1.05 3.31 1.17
C LEU A 31 -0.45 2.89 -0.17
N CYS A 32 -1.28 2.51 -1.14
CA CYS A 32 -0.85 1.83 -2.38
C CYS A 32 0.38 2.44 -3.08
N CYS A 33 0.41 3.75 -3.37
CA CYS A 33 1.57 4.36 -4.04
C CYS A 33 2.86 4.29 -3.21
N ALA A 34 2.78 4.61 -1.90
CA ALA A 34 3.92 4.54 -0.99
C ALA A 34 4.36 3.09 -0.72
N CYS A 35 3.41 2.15 -0.67
CA CYS A 35 3.63 0.72 -0.54
C CYS A 35 4.39 0.19 -1.76
N VAL A 36 3.89 0.44 -2.97
CA VAL A 36 4.54 0.03 -4.23
C VAL A 36 5.97 0.58 -4.30
N GLU A 37 6.17 1.86 -3.98
CA GLU A 37 7.51 2.46 -3.97
C GLU A 37 8.43 1.77 -2.95
N TYR A 38 7.94 1.52 -1.73
CA TYR A 38 8.69 0.86 -0.67
C TYR A 38 9.12 -0.55 -1.08
N HIS A 39 8.19 -1.40 -1.52
CA HIS A 39 8.50 -2.76 -1.93
C HIS A 39 9.48 -2.78 -3.11
N ARG A 40 9.24 -1.94 -4.14
CA ARG A 40 10.12 -1.83 -5.31
C ARG A 40 11.55 -1.46 -4.93
N LYS A 41 11.74 -0.48 -4.02
CA LYS A 41 13.07 -0.07 -3.53
C LYS A 41 13.80 -1.18 -2.78
N ASN A 42 13.06 -2.09 -2.16
CA ASN A 42 13.60 -3.23 -1.41
C ASN A 42 13.65 -4.54 -2.26
N GLY A 43 13.46 -4.45 -3.59
CA GLY A 43 13.53 -5.62 -4.48
C GLY A 43 12.32 -6.56 -4.39
N GLY A 44 11.24 -6.14 -3.75
CA GLY A 44 10.01 -6.92 -3.58
C GLY A 44 8.83 -6.38 -4.41
N ILE A 45 7.77 -7.18 -4.44
CA ILE A 45 6.46 -6.81 -5.00
C ILE A 45 5.44 -6.83 -3.85
N PRO A 46 4.57 -5.81 -3.71
CA PRO A 46 3.48 -5.83 -2.75
C PRO A 46 2.59 -7.07 -2.91
N GLY A 47 2.06 -7.60 -1.80
CA GLY A 47 1.19 -8.77 -1.82
C GLY A 47 -0.03 -8.59 -2.73
N CYS A 48 -0.67 -7.41 -2.68
CA CYS A 48 -1.82 -7.06 -3.52
C CYS A 48 -1.54 -6.97 -5.03
N LEU A 49 -0.27 -6.98 -5.47
CA LEU A 49 0.10 -7.08 -6.89
C LEU A 49 0.49 -8.50 -7.32
N LYS A 50 0.60 -9.43 -6.37
CA LYS A 50 0.77 -10.85 -6.64
C LYS A 50 -0.63 -11.43 -6.80
N ASN A 51 -1.16 -11.45 -8.02
CA ASN A 51 -2.47 -12.01 -8.34
C ASN A 51 -2.71 -13.36 -7.63
N ASN A 52 -3.83 -13.47 -6.92
CA ASN A 52 -4.56 -14.72 -6.75
C ASN A 52 -5.96 -14.51 -7.31
#